data_AF-A0A920PMB5-F1
#
_entry.id   AF-A0A920PMB5-F1
#
_cell.length_a   1.000
_cell.length_b   1.000
_cell.length_c   1.000
_cell.angle_alpha   90.00
_cell.angle_beta   90.00
_cell.angle_gamma   90.00
#
_symmetry.space_group_name_H-M   'P 1'
#
loop_
_entity.id
_entity.type
_entity.pdbx_description
1 polymer ?
#
loop_
_entity_poly.entity_id
_entity_poly.type
_entity_poly.pdbx_seq_one_letter_code
_entity_poly.pdbx_strand_id
1 'polypeptide(L)'
;MYRKNDAGAGTGSRFETAFSTEGARNYLDEVQRPLSFADVEPIAHRQVSLEGEALEQAGNLAILDTDLVSTMIYSRHYYGGCKTWITEMAVSRMANLYLVCDIDVPWTEDGLQRNQGEPGQRLQLHQTFISELDRIHVSL
;
A
#
# COMPACT_ATOMS: atom_id res chain seq x y z
N MET A 1 -0.44 -3.04 7.83
CA MET A 1 0.66 -3.61 7.03
C MET A 1 1.60 -4.29 8.02
N TYR A 2 1.78 -5.61 7.91
CA TYR A 2 2.57 -6.38 8.88
C TYR A 2 3.68 -7.08 8.14
N ARG A 3 4.86 -7.07 8.76
CA ARG A 3 6.10 -7.70 8.30
C ARG A 3 5.80 -8.97 7.48
N LYS A 4 5.91 -8.88 6.14
CA LYS A 4 6.18 -10.06 5.31
C LYS A 4 7.60 -10.48 5.67
N ASN A 5 7.78 -11.28 6.72
CA ASN A 5 8.99 -12.09 6.81
C ASN A 5 9.02 -12.90 5.50
N ASP A 6 9.88 -12.53 4.57
CA ASP A 6 10.16 -13.22 3.31
C ASP A 6 8.98 -13.60 2.39
N ALA A 7 7.75 -13.12 2.62
CA ALA A 7 6.66 -13.39 1.69
C ALA A 7 6.70 -12.48 0.45
N GLY A 8 7.43 -11.36 0.47
CA GLY A 8 7.60 -10.49 -0.71
C GLY A 8 8.40 -11.18 -1.82
N ALA A 9 9.46 -11.91 -1.44
CA ALA A 9 10.22 -12.77 -2.34
C ALA A 9 9.60 -14.19 -2.48
N GLY A 10 8.79 -14.63 -1.52
CA GLY A 10 8.20 -15.97 -1.48
C GLY A 10 6.87 -16.15 -2.20
N THR A 11 6.11 -15.08 -2.48
CA THR A 11 4.79 -15.22 -3.14
C THR A 11 4.93 -15.22 -4.66
N GLY A 12 5.70 -14.29 -5.24
CA GLY A 12 5.94 -14.26 -6.69
C GLY A 12 6.69 -15.50 -7.22
N SER A 13 7.63 -16.04 -6.42
CA SER A 13 8.39 -17.24 -6.79
C SER A 13 7.56 -18.53 -6.78
N ARG A 14 6.44 -18.58 -6.04
CA ARG A 14 5.50 -19.72 -6.04
C ARG A 14 4.44 -19.64 -7.14
N PHE A 15 4.20 -18.46 -7.70
CA PHE A 15 3.12 -18.23 -8.67
C PHE A 15 3.62 -17.89 -10.09
N GLU A 16 4.92 -17.89 -10.37
CA GLU A 16 5.51 -17.49 -11.68
C GLU A 16 4.79 -16.27 -12.29
N THR A 17 4.54 -15.25 -11.47
CA THR A 17 3.69 -14.11 -11.82
C THR A 17 4.40 -12.79 -11.55
N ALA A 18 4.06 -11.78 -12.33
CA ALA A 18 4.61 -10.44 -12.14
C ALA A 18 4.14 -9.86 -10.81
N PHE A 19 5.02 -9.11 -10.14
CA PHE A 19 4.70 -8.48 -8.87
C PHE A 19 5.27 -7.07 -8.77
N SER A 20 4.54 -6.17 -8.14
CA SER A 20 5.06 -4.85 -7.76
C SER A 20 5.48 -4.87 -6.29
N THR A 21 6.48 -4.06 -5.96
CA THR A 21 6.89 -3.81 -4.57
C THR A 21 6.19 -2.55 -4.03
N GLU A 22 6.25 -2.36 -2.71
CA GLU A 22 5.65 -1.20 -2.07
C GLU A 22 6.49 0.07 -2.29
N GLY A 23 5.94 1.05 -3.00
CA GLY A 23 6.57 2.33 -3.30
C GLY A 23 6.94 3.13 -2.06
N ALA A 24 6.12 3.11 -1.01
CA ALA A 24 6.41 3.82 0.24
C ALA A 24 7.62 3.23 0.98
N ARG A 25 7.77 1.89 1.01
CA ARG A 25 8.95 1.23 1.58
C ARG A 25 10.20 1.53 0.75
N ASN A 26 10.13 1.34 -0.56
CA ASN A 26 11.24 1.66 -1.46
C ASN A 26 11.69 3.13 -1.31
N TYR A 27 10.75 4.05 -1.16
CA TYR A 27 11.06 5.47 -0.98
C TYR A 27 11.70 5.75 0.39
N LEU A 28 11.17 5.15 1.46
CA LEU A 28 11.74 5.27 2.80
C LEU A 28 13.18 4.75 2.85
N ASP A 29 13.44 3.62 2.17
CA ASP A 29 14.75 3.00 2.09
C ASP A 29 15.78 3.90 1.38
N GLU A 30 15.34 4.76 0.46
CA GLU A 30 16.21 5.73 -0.20
C GLU A 30 16.46 6.99 0.63
N VAL A 31 15.41 7.58 1.22
CA VAL A 31 15.54 8.87 1.91
C VAL A 31 16.06 8.75 3.33
N GLN A 32 15.94 7.56 3.95
CA GLN A 32 16.47 7.23 5.28
C GLN A 32 16.15 8.29 6.35
N ARG A 33 14.94 8.85 6.30
CA ARG A 33 14.41 9.82 7.26
C ARG A 33 12.91 9.64 7.46
N PRO A 34 12.33 10.17 8.55
CA PRO A 34 10.88 10.26 8.68
C PRO A 34 10.24 10.94 7.48
N LEU A 35 9.13 10.36 7.02
CA LEU A 35 8.35 10.89 5.91
C LEU A 35 7.49 12.08 6.37
N SER A 36 7.21 12.96 5.42
CA SER A 36 6.35 14.13 5.54
C SER A 36 5.22 14.08 4.51
N PHE A 37 4.28 15.03 4.58
CA PHE A 37 3.22 15.13 3.57
C PHE A 37 3.76 15.41 2.16
N ALA A 38 4.88 16.13 2.04
CA ALA A 38 5.52 16.41 0.76
C ALA A 38 6.01 15.13 0.05
N ASP A 39 6.28 14.07 0.82
CA ASP A 39 6.77 12.79 0.28
C ASP A 39 5.62 11.92 -0.28
N VAL A 40 4.35 12.27 -0.05
CA VAL A 40 3.19 11.48 -0.53
C VAL A 40 3.13 11.46 -2.06
N GLU A 41 3.38 12.59 -2.72
CA GLU A 41 3.35 12.68 -4.18
C GLU A 41 4.44 11.86 -4.88
N PRO A 42 5.73 11.95 -4.50
CA PRO A 42 6.74 11.10 -5.11
C PRO A 42 6.50 9.61 -4.80
N ILE A 43 5.97 9.26 -3.63
CA ILE A 43 5.56 7.88 -3.31
C ILE A 43 4.43 7.42 -4.25
N ALA A 44 3.42 8.25 -4.48
CA ALA A 44 2.29 7.91 -5.36
C ALA A 44 2.75 7.70 -6.81
N HIS A 45 3.62 8.58 -7.34
CA HIS A 45 4.19 8.39 -8.68
C HIS A 45 4.99 7.09 -8.78
N ARG A 46 5.82 6.81 -7.77
CA ARG A 46 6.58 5.56 -7.71
C ARG A 46 5.68 4.35 -7.69
N GLN A 47 4.62 4.37 -6.89
CA GLN A 47 3.66 3.26 -6.82
C GLN A 47 3.01 3.03 -8.20
N VAL A 48 2.60 4.10 -8.90
CA VAL A 48 2.03 3.99 -10.26
C VAL A 48 3.03 3.36 -11.24
N SER A 49 4.31 3.76 -11.19
CA SER A 49 5.35 3.15 -12.04
C SER A 49 5.54 1.66 -11.74
N LEU A 50 5.66 1.28 -10.47
CA LEU A 50 5.85 -0.12 -10.04
C LEU A 50 4.64 -1.00 -10.41
N GLU A 51 3.43 -0.49 -10.26
CA GLU A 51 2.21 -1.17 -10.73
C GLU A 51 2.23 -1.34 -12.25
N GLY A 52 2.58 -0.29 -13.00
CA GLY A 52 2.66 -0.32 -14.46
C GLY A 52 3.64 -1.37 -14.96
N GLU A 53 4.85 -1.40 -14.41
CA GLU A 53 5.89 -2.38 -14.77
C GLU A 53 5.43 -3.83 -14.50
N ALA A 54 4.77 -4.07 -13.35
CA ALA A 54 4.23 -5.39 -13.02
C ALA A 54 3.09 -5.79 -13.97
N LEU A 55 2.21 -4.86 -14.33
CA LEU A 55 1.10 -5.11 -15.25
C LEU A 55 1.56 -5.34 -16.69
N GLU A 56 2.62 -4.66 -17.15
CA GLU A 56 3.20 -4.88 -18.48
C GLU A 56 3.86 -6.25 -18.61
N GLN A 57 4.45 -6.75 -17.53
CA GLN A 57 5.07 -8.08 -17.48
C GLN A 57 4.07 -9.21 -17.21
N ALA A 58 2.86 -8.86 -16.77
CA ALA A 58 1.84 -9.84 -16.43
C ALA A 58 1.23 -10.47 -17.68
N GLY A 59 1.09 -11.80 -17.66
CA GLY A 59 0.23 -12.51 -18.60
C GLY A 59 -1.24 -12.37 -18.19
N ASN A 60 -1.65 -13.19 -17.24
CA ASN A 60 -3.04 -13.23 -16.75
C ASN A 60 -3.23 -12.70 -15.32
N LEU A 61 -2.14 -12.55 -14.57
CA LEU A 61 -2.16 -12.19 -13.16
C LEU A 61 -0.95 -11.31 -12.85
N ALA A 62 -1.19 -10.28 -12.05
CA ALA A 62 -0.17 -9.49 -11.36
C ALA A 62 -0.53 -9.42 -9.88
N ILE A 63 0.47 -9.52 -9.01
CA ILE A 63 0.31 -9.33 -7.56
C ILE A 63 0.91 -7.98 -7.18
N LEU A 64 0.08 -7.06 -6.72
CA LEU A 64 0.54 -5.73 -6.35
C LEU A 64 0.76 -5.65 -4.84
N ASP A 65 2.00 -5.37 -4.40
CA ASP A 65 2.26 -5.09 -2.99
C ASP A 65 1.86 -3.65 -2.68
N THR A 66 0.59 -3.49 -2.30
CA THR A 66 -0.14 -2.21 -2.16
C THR A 66 -0.38 -1.46 -3.46
N ASP A 67 -1.08 -0.32 -3.35
CA ASP A 67 -1.56 0.50 -4.46
C ASP A 67 -1.82 1.97 -4.02
N LEU A 68 -2.39 2.77 -4.92
CA LEU A 68 -2.78 4.15 -4.60
C LEU A 68 -3.92 4.28 -3.56
N VAL A 69 -4.79 3.28 -3.39
CA VAL A 69 -5.78 3.29 -2.30
C VAL A 69 -5.07 3.31 -0.95
N SER A 70 -4.03 2.48 -0.82
CA SER A 70 -3.18 2.44 0.37
C SER A 70 -2.47 3.78 0.62
N THR A 71 -1.90 4.37 -0.43
CA THR A 71 -1.24 5.68 -0.36
C THR A 71 -2.21 6.79 0.09
N MET A 72 -3.42 6.80 -0.46
CA MET A 72 -4.49 7.73 -0.09
C MET A 72 -4.86 7.60 1.40
N ILE A 73 -5.13 6.37 1.87
CA ILE A 73 -5.54 6.11 3.26
C ILE A 73 -4.45 6.55 4.23
N TYR A 74 -3.20 6.17 3.98
CA TYR A 74 -2.09 6.60 4.85
C TYR A 74 -1.83 8.10 4.80
N SER A 75 -1.98 8.74 3.65
CA SER A 75 -1.88 10.19 3.54
C SER A 75 -2.92 10.88 4.43
N ARG A 76 -4.18 10.45 4.35
CA ARG A 76 -5.27 10.98 5.19
C ARG A 76 -5.02 10.71 6.67
N HIS A 77 -4.59 9.50 7.02
CA HIS A 77 -4.38 9.10 8.40
C HIS A 77 -3.26 9.90 9.08
N TYR A 78 -2.10 10.04 8.43
CA TYR A 78 -0.94 10.68 9.04
C TYR A 78 -0.88 12.20 8.85
N TYR A 79 -1.53 12.73 7.80
CA TYR A 79 -1.39 14.13 7.40
C TYR A 79 -2.72 14.88 7.25
N GLY A 80 -3.85 14.21 7.51
CA GLY A 80 -5.18 14.83 7.46
C GLY A 80 -5.71 15.16 6.06
N GLY A 81 -5.00 14.77 5.00
CA GLY A 81 -5.39 15.07 3.63
C GLY A 81 -4.67 14.22 2.59
N CYS A 82 -5.09 14.35 1.33
CA CYS A 82 -4.44 13.73 0.17
C CYS A 82 -4.70 14.60 -1.06
N LYS A 83 -3.77 14.63 -2.01
CA LYS A 83 -3.94 15.39 -3.25
C LYS A 83 -5.05 14.77 -4.10
N THR A 84 -5.88 15.61 -4.72
CA THR A 84 -7.06 15.16 -5.49
C THR A 84 -6.70 14.16 -6.58
N TRP A 85 -5.61 14.40 -7.32
CA TRP A 85 -5.18 13.48 -8.37
C TRP A 85 -4.88 12.07 -7.85
N ILE A 86 -4.32 11.94 -6.64
CA ILE A 86 -4.04 10.64 -6.02
C ILE A 86 -5.36 9.94 -5.70
N THR A 87 -6.34 10.68 -5.16
CA THR A 87 -7.64 10.11 -4.82
C THR A 87 -8.43 9.66 -6.06
N GLU A 88 -8.36 10.42 -7.16
CA GLU A 88 -9.02 10.08 -8.42
C GLU A 88 -8.33 8.88 -9.11
N MET A 89 -7.00 8.85 -9.10
CA MET A 89 -6.25 7.72 -9.64
C MET A 89 -6.43 6.45 -8.81
N ALA A 90 -6.51 6.55 -7.48
CA ALA A 90 -6.77 5.41 -6.61
C ALA A 90 -8.08 4.70 -6.97
N VAL A 91 -9.14 5.45 -7.25
CA VAL A 91 -10.44 4.89 -7.64
C VAL A 91 -10.40 4.29 -9.05
N SER A 92 -9.80 5.00 -10.01
CA SER A 92 -9.80 4.56 -11.43
C SER A 92 -8.87 3.37 -11.71
N ARG A 93 -7.95 3.05 -10.80
CA ARG A 93 -6.95 1.99 -10.96
C ARG A 93 -7.08 0.87 -9.94
N MET A 94 -8.23 0.74 -9.28
CA MET A 94 -8.44 -0.30 -8.27
C MET A 94 -8.16 -1.70 -8.81
N ALA A 95 -7.56 -2.52 -7.96
CA ALA A 95 -7.37 -3.94 -8.26
C ALA A 95 -8.72 -4.67 -8.33
N ASN A 96 -8.78 -5.75 -9.11
CA ASN A 96 -9.98 -6.59 -9.19
C ASN A 96 -10.26 -7.36 -7.89
N LEU A 97 -9.25 -7.58 -7.06
CA LEU A 97 -9.33 -8.27 -5.78
C LEU A 97 -8.37 -7.63 -4.79
N TYR A 98 -8.86 -7.34 -3.59
CA TYR A 98 -8.05 -6.89 -2.46
C TYR A 98 -7.90 -7.99 -1.43
N LEU A 99 -6.67 -8.26 -1.02
CA LEU A 99 -6.34 -9.10 0.13
C LEU A 99 -5.89 -8.20 1.27
N VAL A 100 -6.79 -7.94 2.22
CA VAL A 100 -6.48 -7.12 3.41
C VAL A 100 -6.07 -8.06 4.54
N CYS A 101 -4.81 -7.99 4.96
CA CYS A 101 -4.29 -8.81 6.06
C CYS A 101 -4.84 -8.34 7.41
N ASP A 102 -5.28 -9.30 8.22
CA ASP A 102 -5.73 -9.06 9.59
C ASP A 102 -4.58 -8.59 10.51
N ILE A 103 -4.91 -8.14 11.71
CA ILE A 103 -4.01 -7.57 12.71
C ILE A 103 -3.50 -8.59 13.74
N ASP A 104 -3.75 -9.87 13.50
CA ASP A 104 -3.42 -10.99 14.38
C ASP A 104 -1.92 -11.29 14.49
N VAL A 105 -1.11 -10.79 13.54
CA VAL A 105 0.35 -10.91 13.59
C VAL A 105 0.95 -9.92 14.59
N PRO A 106 1.83 -10.33 15.53
CA PRO A 106 2.52 -9.41 16.44
C PRO A 106 3.31 -8.35 15.66
N TRP A 107 3.21 -7.09 16.08
CA TRP A 107 4.00 -6.03 15.47
C TRP A 107 5.47 -6.17 15.88
N THR A 108 6.37 -5.95 14.93
CA THR A 108 7.81 -5.85 15.17
C THR A 108 8.24 -4.44 14.79
N GLU A 109 8.99 -3.78 15.67
CA GLU A 109 9.57 -2.48 15.37
C GLU A 109 10.50 -2.56 14.17
N ASP A 110 10.29 -1.66 13.21
CA ASP A 110 10.95 -1.69 11.90
C ASP A 110 11.50 -0.30 11.55
N GLY A 111 12.51 0.13 12.32
CA GLY A 111 13.30 1.33 12.05
C GLY A 111 12.48 2.61 11.87
N LEU A 112 12.54 3.19 10.67
CA LEU A 112 11.87 4.45 10.32
C LEU A 112 10.41 4.27 9.88
N GLN A 113 9.89 3.04 9.88
CA GLN A 113 8.49 2.81 9.57
C GLN A 113 7.61 3.51 10.60
N ARG A 114 6.54 4.14 10.13
CA ARG A 114 5.63 4.89 11.00
C ARG A 114 5.06 3.97 12.07
N ASN A 115 4.76 4.54 13.24
CA ASN A 115 4.32 3.85 14.46
C ASN A 115 3.03 3.04 14.27
N GLN A 116 3.11 1.88 13.62
CA GLN A 116 2.02 0.92 13.50
C GLN A 116 2.04 -0.09 14.66
N GLY A 117 2.75 0.18 15.75
CA GLY A 117 2.91 -0.77 16.86
C GLY A 117 1.70 -0.86 17.79
N GLU A 118 0.98 0.24 17.96
CA GLU A 118 -0.14 0.30 18.89
C GLU A 118 -1.36 -0.49 18.36
N PRO A 119 -1.83 -1.53 19.09
CA PRO A 119 -2.94 -2.38 18.63
C PRO A 119 -4.20 -1.60 18.25
N GLY A 120 -4.51 -0.52 18.97
CA GLY A 120 -5.66 0.33 18.67
C GLY A 120 -5.55 1.06 17.33
N GLN A 121 -4.36 1.60 17.01
CA GLN A 121 -4.13 2.30 15.73
C GLN A 121 -4.15 1.32 14.55
N ARG A 122 -3.57 0.13 14.76
CA ARG A 122 -3.62 -0.99 13.81
C ARG A 122 -5.05 -1.40 13.46
N LEU A 123 -5.90 -1.57 14.48
CA LEU A 123 -7.31 -1.91 14.30
C LEU A 123 -8.06 -0.80 13.56
N GLN A 124 -7.83 0.46 13.95
CA GLN A 124 -8.44 1.62 13.29
C GLN A 124 -8.07 1.70 11.81
N LEU A 125 -6.79 1.56 11.48
CA LEU A 125 -6.32 1.56 10.09
C LEU A 125 -6.93 0.39 9.32
N HIS A 126 -6.93 -0.82 9.89
CA HIS A 126 -7.56 -1.99 9.27
C HIS A 126 -9.04 -1.74 8.95
N GLN A 127 -9.82 -1.24 9.90
CA GLN A 127 -11.23 -0.88 9.69
C GLN A 127 -11.42 0.22 8.64
N THR A 128 -10.49 1.18 8.58
CA THR A 128 -10.48 2.25 7.57
C THR A 128 -10.28 1.68 6.18
N PHE A 129 -9.34 0.72 6.00
CA PHE A 129 -9.14 0.02 4.73
C PHE A 129 -10.40 -0.69 4.26
N ILE A 130 -11.02 -1.50 5.13
CA ILE A 130 -12.27 -2.21 4.80
C ILE A 130 -13.36 -1.21 4.40
N SER A 131 -13.59 -0.19 5.22
CA SER A 131 -14.65 0.79 4.99
C SER A 131 -14.46 1.60 3.70
N GLU A 132 -13.23 1.99 3.37
CA GLU A 132 -12.94 2.72 2.13
C GLU A 132 -13.09 1.84 0.90
N LEU A 133 -12.65 0.58 0.96
CA LEU A 133 -12.83 -0.37 -0.14
C LEU A 133 -14.32 -0.65 -0.39
N ASP A 134 -15.11 -0.88 0.66
CA ASP A 134 -16.56 -1.06 0.55
C ASP A 134 -17.23 0.18 -0.05
N ARG A 135 -16.85 1.38 0.41
CA ARG A 135 -17.41 2.65 -0.09
C ARG A 135 -17.14 2.84 -1.58
N ILE A 136 -15.93 2.55 -2.04
CA ILE A 136 -15.58 2.72 -3.46
C ILE A 136 -16.29 1.64 -4.29
N HIS A 137 -16.37 0.40 -3.82
CA HIS A 137 -17.06 -0.68 -4.51
C HIS A 137 -18.56 -0.40 -4.71
N VAL A 138 -19.24 0.18 -3.71
CA VAL A 138 -20.67 0.55 -3.80
C VAL A 138 -20.91 1.79 -4.68
N SER A 139 -19.87 2.57 -5.00
CA SER A 139 -19.97 3.81 -5.78
C SER A 139 -19.72 3.64 -7.28
N LEU A 140 -19.41 2.42 -7.74
CA LEU A 140 -19.20 2.04 -9.15
C LEU A 140 -20.46 1.39 -9.74
#